data_AF-A0A917EMM8-F1
#
_entry.id   AF-A0A917EMM8-F1
#
_cell.length_a   1.000
_cell.length_b   1.000
_cell.length_c   1.000
_cell.angle_alpha   90.00
_cell.angle_beta   90.00
_cell.angle_gamma   90.00
#
_symmetry.space_group_name_H-M   'P 1'
#
loop_
_entity.id
_entity.type
_entity.pdbx_description
1 polymer ?
#
loop_
_entity_poly.entity_id
_entity_poly.type
_entity_poly.pdbx_seq_one_letter_code
_entity_poly.pdbx_strand_id
1 'polypeptide(L)'
;MDKKLAALAEELEAALVIDDTLSERVLDTIEHLAHKKLAKSDLESTDIILDLIHSEKPGWNISIRGNASKPNGHWRCSLRKSSIRDNDEYLGIARGPTLPHALLSCWLKSCSFEAG
;
A
#
# COMPACT_ATOMS: atom_id res chain seq x y z
N MET A 1 -0.74 -17.22 -0.43
CA MET A 1 -1.03 -16.06 -1.29
C MET A 1 -2.53 -15.95 -1.52
N ASP A 2 -3.18 -14.95 -0.93
CA ASP A 2 -4.60 -14.66 -1.13
C ASP A 2 -4.83 -13.95 -2.47
N LYS A 3 -5.58 -14.61 -3.36
CA LYS A 3 -5.86 -14.13 -4.71
C LYS A 3 -6.78 -12.90 -4.75
N LYS A 4 -7.68 -12.74 -3.79
CA LYS A 4 -8.59 -11.57 -3.74
C LYS A 4 -7.82 -10.32 -3.34
N LEU A 5 -6.95 -10.43 -2.34
CA LEU A 5 -6.08 -9.34 -1.91
C LEU A 5 -5.09 -8.95 -3.01
N ALA A 6 -4.50 -9.93 -3.69
CA ALA A 6 -3.63 -9.67 -4.83
C ALA A 6 -4.36 -8.90 -5.95
N ALA A 7 -5.58 -9.33 -6.31
CA ALA A 7 -6.38 -8.66 -7.34
C ALA A 7 -6.78 -7.23 -6.95
N LEU A 8 -7.18 -7.00 -5.68
CA LEU A 8 -7.49 -5.65 -5.20
C LEU A 8 -6.25 -4.75 -5.24
N ALA A 9 -5.08 -5.28 -4.90
CA ALA A 9 -3.83 -4.52 -4.94
C ALA A 9 -3.42 -4.15 -6.38
N GLU A 10 -3.63 -5.07 -7.35
CA GLU A 10 -3.40 -4.81 -8.78
C GLU A 10 -4.36 -3.74 -9.32
N GLU A 11 -5.63 -3.80 -8.93
CA GLU A 11 -6.64 -2.80 -9.30
C GLU A 11 -6.29 -1.42 -8.75
N LEU A 12 -5.91 -1.33 -7.46
CA LEU A 12 -5.48 -0.08 -6.84
C LEU A 12 -4.21 0.50 -7.48
N GLU A 13 -3.28 -0.36 -7.88
CA GLU A 13 -2.06 0.04 -8.59
C GLU A 13 -2.31 0.52 -10.03
N ALA A 14 -3.36 0.01 -10.68
CA ALA A 14 -3.78 0.41 -12.02
C ALA A 14 -4.64 1.68 -12.02
N ALA A 15 -5.29 2.00 -10.89
CA ALA A 15 -6.14 3.16 -10.75
C ALA A 15 -5.35 4.48 -10.77
N LEU A 16 -5.88 5.48 -11.48
CA LEU A 16 -5.38 6.86 -11.41
C LEU A 16 -6.00 7.64 -10.24
N VAL A 17 -7.16 7.21 -9.78
CA VAL A 17 -7.95 7.80 -8.69
C VAL A 17 -8.63 6.65 -7.94
N ILE A 18 -8.72 6.75 -6.60
CA ILE A 18 -9.52 5.85 -5.80
C ILE A 18 -10.97 6.36 -5.82
N ASP A 19 -11.79 5.79 -6.69
CA ASP A 19 -13.22 6.11 -6.73
C ASP A 19 -13.97 5.58 -5.51
N ASP A 20 -15.27 5.86 -5.40
CA ASP A 20 -16.09 5.43 -4.25
C ASP A 20 -16.07 3.90 -4.08
N THR A 21 -16.23 3.15 -5.18
CA THR A 21 -16.32 1.69 -5.15
C THR A 21 -15.00 1.06 -4.69
N LEU A 22 -13.88 1.56 -5.22
CA LEU A 22 -12.56 1.08 -4.84
C LEU A 22 -12.22 1.49 -3.40
N SER A 23 -12.62 2.70 -2.99
CA SER A 23 -12.42 3.18 -1.62
C SER A 23 -13.14 2.29 -0.59
N GLU A 24 -14.41 1.97 -0.83
CA GLU A 24 -15.20 1.09 0.05
C GLU A 24 -14.53 -0.27 0.25
N ARG A 25 -14.06 -0.89 -0.85
CA ARG A 25 -13.39 -2.20 -0.81
C ARG A 25 -12.05 -2.16 -0.08
N VAL A 26 -11.28 -1.09 -0.28
CA VAL A 26 -10.01 -0.88 0.43
C VAL A 26 -10.26 -0.67 1.92
N LEU A 27 -11.23 0.17 2.28
CA LEU A 27 -11.60 0.45 3.68
C LEU A 27 -12.11 -0.80 4.40
N ASP A 28 -12.99 -1.59 3.77
CA ASP A 28 -13.47 -2.87 4.32
C ASP A 28 -12.30 -3.84 4.56
N THR A 29 -11.35 -3.89 3.63
CA THR A 29 -10.13 -4.70 3.78
C THR A 29 -9.25 -4.21 4.94
N ILE A 30 -9.10 -2.89 5.11
CA ILE A 30 -8.34 -2.30 6.23
C ILE A 30 -9.02 -2.62 7.56
N GLU A 31 -10.35 -2.45 7.66
CA GLU A 31 -11.11 -2.76 8.87
C GLU A 31 -11.04 -4.25 9.20
N HIS A 32 -11.10 -5.12 8.19
CA HIS A 32 -11.02 -6.56 8.39
C HIS A 32 -9.63 -7.04 8.82
N LEU A 33 -8.56 -6.58 8.17
CA LEU A 33 -7.20 -7.08 8.39
C LEU A 33 -6.45 -6.34 9.49
N ALA A 34 -6.55 -5.01 9.53
CA ALA A 34 -5.82 -4.16 10.47
C ALA A 34 -6.66 -3.76 11.68
N HIS A 35 -7.95 -4.09 11.71
CA HIS A 35 -8.89 -3.67 12.76
C HIS A 35 -8.91 -2.14 12.98
N LYS A 36 -8.59 -1.37 11.94
CA LYS A 36 -8.60 0.09 11.93
C LYS A 36 -9.75 0.60 11.08
N LYS A 37 -10.54 1.51 11.63
CA LYS A 37 -11.60 2.19 10.90
C LYS A 37 -11.10 3.54 10.41
N LEU A 38 -10.98 3.67 9.09
CA LEU A 38 -10.56 4.90 8.42
C LEU A 38 -11.73 5.53 7.66
N ALA A 39 -11.68 6.84 7.46
CA ALA A 39 -12.55 7.55 6.54
C ALA A 39 -11.97 7.52 5.12
N LYS A 40 -12.81 7.77 4.12
CA LYS A 40 -12.35 7.86 2.71
C LYS A 40 -11.23 8.89 2.51
N SER A 41 -11.32 10.05 3.18
CA SER A 41 -10.29 11.10 3.11
C SER A 41 -8.93 10.64 3.64
N ASP A 42 -8.91 9.66 4.54
CA ASP A 42 -7.67 9.17 5.14
C ASP A 42 -6.84 8.36 4.13
N LEU A 43 -7.47 7.80 3.08
CA LEU A 43 -6.78 7.12 1.98
C LEU A 43 -5.88 8.06 1.17
N GLU A 44 -6.10 9.38 1.27
CA GLU A 44 -5.27 10.40 0.62
C GLU A 44 -4.18 10.95 1.55
N SER A 45 -4.19 10.56 2.84
CA SER A 45 -3.21 11.03 3.82
C SER A 45 -1.99 10.12 3.86
N THR A 46 -0.83 10.66 3.47
CA THR A 46 0.43 9.89 3.55
C THR A 46 0.72 9.43 4.97
N ASP A 47 0.51 10.29 5.96
CA ASP A 47 0.84 10.01 7.36
C ASP A 47 -0.03 8.89 7.94
N ILE A 48 -1.33 8.90 7.63
CA ILE A 48 -2.25 7.85 8.12
C ILE A 48 -1.91 6.50 7.48
N ILE A 49 -1.58 6.48 6.18
CA ILE A 49 -1.21 5.24 5.51
C ILE A 49 0.16 4.73 6.00
N LEU A 50 1.10 5.62 6.32
CA LEU A 50 2.36 5.23 6.95
C LEU A 50 2.12 4.63 8.34
N ASP A 51 1.25 5.21 9.16
CA ASP A 51 0.89 4.67 10.47
C ASP A 51 0.22 3.29 10.37
N LEU A 52 -0.68 3.10 9.39
CA LEU A 52 -1.25 1.80 9.06
C LEU A 52 -0.16 0.78 8.74
N ILE A 53 0.76 1.09 7.83
CA ILE A 53 1.83 0.15 7.48
C ILE A 53 2.71 -0.14 8.68
N HIS A 54 3.05 0.87 9.48
CA HIS A 54 3.92 0.71 10.63
C HIS A 54 3.30 -0.18 11.71
N SER A 55 1.99 -0.05 11.98
CA SER A 55 1.30 -0.91 12.94
C SER A 55 1.20 -2.35 12.46
N GLU A 56 0.91 -2.55 11.17
CA GLU A 56 0.68 -3.89 10.61
C GLU A 56 1.98 -4.63 10.29
N LYS A 57 3.07 -3.91 9.99
CA LYS A 57 4.36 -4.45 9.55
C LYS A 57 5.51 -3.95 10.44
N PRO A 58 5.49 -4.22 11.75
CA PRO A 58 6.54 -3.79 12.65
C PRO A 58 7.89 -4.38 12.24
N GLY A 59 8.93 -3.55 12.22
CA GLY A 59 10.29 -3.95 11.86
C GLY A 59 10.59 -4.02 10.36
N TRP A 60 9.60 -3.78 9.48
CA TRP A 60 9.83 -3.65 8.04
C TRP A 60 10.19 -2.21 7.67
N ASN A 61 11.10 -2.05 6.72
CA ASN A 61 11.52 -0.77 6.18
C ASN A 61 10.67 -0.40 4.97
N ILE A 62 10.17 0.84 4.97
CA ILE A 62 9.44 1.44 3.85
C ILE A 62 10.42 2.21 2.98
N SER A 63 10.57 1.82 1.71
CA SER A 63 11.36 2.56 0.72
C SER A 63 10.43 3.19 -0.30
N ILE A 64 10.51 4.52 -0.42
CA ILE A 64 9.68 5.32 -1.33
C ILE A 64 10.58 5.96 -2.39
N ARG A 65 10.16 5.89 -3.65
CA ARG A 65 10.78 6.63 -4.76
C ARG A 65 9.69 7.21 -5.64
N GLY A 66 9.78 8.49 -5.95
CA GLY A 66 8.84 9.16 -6.85
C GLY A 66 9.33 10.56 -7.20
N ASN A 67 8.59 11.23 -8.08
CA ASN A 67 8.88 12.61 -8.45
C ASN A 67 7.62 13.47 -8.35
N ALA A 68 7.59 14.34 -7.34
CA ALA A 68 6.47 15.24 -7.07
C ALA A 68 6.20 16.26 -8.18
N SER A 69 7.16 16.52 -9.10
CA SER A 69 6.99 17.52 -10.15
C SER A 69 6.34 16.99 -11.44
N LYS A 70 6.05 15.69 -11.52
CA LYS A 70 5.37 15.09 -12.69
C LYS A 70 3.88 14.88 -12.43
N PRO A 71 3.01 15.06 -13.44
CA PRO A 71 1.62 14.60 -13.36
C PRO A 71 1.59 13.13 -12.94
N ASN A 72 0.76 12.80 -11.95
CA ASN A 72 0.64 11.45 -11.38
C ASN A 72 1.93 10.86 -10.78
N GLY A 73 2.94 11.67 -10.42
CA GLY A 73 4.03 11.40 -9.46
C GLY A 73 4.94 10.16 -9.62
N HIS A 74 4.52 9.19 -10.44
CA HIS A 74 4.88 7.77 -10.52
C HIS A 74 5.61 7.26 -9.28
N TRP A 75 4.89 7.27 -8.17
CA TRP A 75 5.42 6.82 -6.89
C TRP A 75 5.57 5.31 -6.90
N ARG A 76 6.63 4.83 -6.26
CA ARG A 76 6.94 3.44 -6.06
C ARG A 76 7.23 3.23 -4.58
N CYS A 77 6.63 2.21 -4.01
CA CYS A 77 6.84 1.79 -2.63
C CYS A 77 7.32 0.34 -2.62
N SER A 78 8.25 0.03 -1.71
CA SER A 78 8.62 -1.35 -1.37
C SER A 78 8.76 -1.53 0.13
N LEU A 79 8.25 -2.64 0.65
CA LEU A 79 8.46 -3.10 2.02
C LEU A 79 9.58 -4.14 2.05
N ARG A 80 10.65 -3.85 2.79
CA ARG A 80 11.87 -4.68 2.87
C ARG A 80 12.25 -4.98 4.31
N LYS A 81 12.75 -6.19 4.57
CA LYS A 81 13.21 -6.57 5.93
C LYS A 81 14.43 -5.79 6.38
N SER A 82 15.28 -5.40 5.43
CA SER A 82 16.48 -4.59 5.64
C SER A 82 16.72 -3.68 4.43
N SER A 83 17.45 -2.58 4.63
CA SER A 83 17.89 -1.66 3.56
C SER A 83 19.37 -1.82 3.21
N ILE A 84 20.03 -2.87 3.72
CA ILE A 84 21.50 -3.01 3.70
C ILE A 84 21.97 -3.86 2.51
N ARG A 85 21.18 -4.85 2.04
CA ARG A 85 21.59 -5.73 0.95
C ARG A 85 20.56 -5.73 -0.19
N ASP A 86 21.05 -5.76 -1.42
CA ASP A 86 20.19 -5.78 -2.62
C ASP A 86 19.35 -7.06 -2.75
N ASN A 87 19.75 -8.13 -2.05
CA ASN A 87 19.06 -9.43 -2.01
C ASN A 87 18.13 -9.60 -0.80
N ASP A 88 17.82 -8.53 -0.07
CA ASP A 88 16.90 -8.62 1.07
C ASP A 88 15.48 -8.97 0.63
N GLU A 89 14.77 -9.72 1.48
CA GLU A 89 13.41 -10.17 1.22
C GLU A 89 12.44 -8.98 1.12
N TYR A 90 11.55 -9.04 0.13
CA TYR A 90 10.51 -8.05 -0.10
C TYR A 90 9.16 -8.64 0.28
N LEU A 91 8.41 -7.92 1.10
CA LEU A 91 7.03 -8.28 1.43
C LEU A 91 6.06 -7.75 0.38
N GLY A 92 6.41 -6.64 -0.27
CA GLY A 92 5.57 -6.04 -1.31
C GLY A 92 6.33 -4.97 -2.09
N ILE A 93 5.99 -4.84 -3.37
CA ILE A 93 6.44 -3.76 -4.24
C ILE A 93 5.24 -3.26 -5.04
N ALA A 94 4.94 -1.96 -4.94
CA ALA A 94 3.85 -1.35 -5.67
C ALA A 94 4.19 0.03 -6.23
N ARG A 95 3.34 0.52 -7.13
CA ARG A 95 3.35 1.89 -7.66
C ARG A 95 1.99 2.57 -7.51
N GLY A 96 1.96 3.88 -7.72
CA GLY A 96 0.73 4.65 -7.68
C GLY A 96 0.89 6.08 -8.21
N PRO A 97 -0.23 6.73 -8.56
CA PRO A 97 -0.25 8.12 -9.03
C PRO A 97 0.12 9.13 -7.94
N THR A 98 -0.14 8.78 -6.68
CA THR A 98 0.24 9.55 -5.50
C THR A 98 1.03 8.68 -4.52
N LEU A 99 1.73 9.30 -3.59
CA LEU A 99 2.44 8.59 -2.53
C LEU A 99 1.51 7.68 -1.69
N PRO A 100 0.37 8.16 -1.14
CA PRO A 100 -0.52 7.32 -0.36
C PRO A 100 -1.10 6.16 -1.18
N HIS A 101 -1.36 6.35 -2.49
CA HIS A 101 -1.71 5.25 -3.39
C HIS A 101 -0.65 4.16 -3.43
N ALA A 102 0.61 4.55 -3.71
CA ALA A 102 1.69 3.58 -3.83
C ALA A 102 1.92 2.83 -2.50
N LEU A 103 1.75 3.51 -1.37
CA LEU A 103 1.82 2.93 -0.03
C LEU A 103 0.68 1.93 0.22
N LEU A 104 -0.58 2.31 -0.03
CA LEU A 104 -1.75 1.45 0.13
C LEU A 104 -1.65 0.18 -0.74
N SER A 105 -1.29 0.33 -2.01
CA SER A 105 -1.10 -0.82 -2.91
C SER A 105 0.03 -1.73 -2.41
N CYS A 106 1.09 -1.16 -1.83
CA CYS A 106 2.19 -1.94 -1.28
C CYS A 106 1.77 -2.72 -0.03
N TRP A 107 1.00 -2.08 0.86
CA TRP A 107 0.40 -2.72 2.03
C TRP A 107 -0.52 -3.88 1.63
N LEU A 108 -1.46 -3.67 0.70
CA LEU A 108 -2.35 -4.73 0.22
C LEU A 108 -1.59 -5.92 -0.39
N LYS A 109 -0.59 -5.65 -1.24
CA LYS A 109 0.26 -6.73 -1.78
C LYS A 109 0.94 -7.51 -0.66
N SER A 110 1.44 -6.82 0.34
CA SER A 110 2.10 -7.46 1.48
C SER A 110 1.17 -8.39 2.27
N CYS A 111 -0.07 -7.97 2.50
CA CYS A 111 -1.08 -8.80 3.14
C CYS A 111 -1.44 -10.02 2.28
N SER A 112 -1.41 -9.88 0.95
CA SER A 112 -1.73 -11.00 0.05
C SER A 112 -0.72 -12.16 0.17
N PHE A 113 0.54 -11.90 0.52
CA PHE A 113 1.54 -12.97 0.69
C PHE A 113 1.43 -13.70 2.03
N GLU A 114 0.94 -13.03 3.07
CA GLU A 114 0.83 -13.59 4.43
C GLU A 114 -0.47 -14.34 4.71
N ALA A 115 -1.56 -14.02 4.00
CA ALA A 115 -2.86 -14.69 4.14
C ALA A 115 -2.91 -16.11 3.50
N GLY A 116 -1.76 -16.78 3.40
CA GLY A 116 -1.58 -18.11 2.78
C GLY A 116 -1.37 -19.22 3.78
#